data_AF-A0A965LD11-F1
#
_entry.id   AF-A0A965LD11-F1
#
_cell.length_a   1.000
_cell.length_b   1.000
_cell.length_c   1.000
_cell.angle_alpha   90.00
_cell.angle_beta   90.00
_cell.angle_gamma   90.00
#
_symmetry.space_group_name_H-M   'P 1'
#
loop_
_entity.id
_entity.type
_entity.pdbx_description
1 polymer ?
#
loop_
_entity_poly.entity_id
_entity_poly.type
_entity_poly.pdbx_seq_one_letter_code
_entity_poly.pdbx_strand_id
1 'polypeptide(L)'
;MKGDAELAGQLGGKPIVIRTTDRLAGAIDSIKWDGVEFIDSHDHGRQLQSALNADVDGVFNIECYNPTEAGSVVDALGPTSTSELQALTIKDGVLSTRTRMAYWLAPGMKSHGQSAQNRALVSNHLLTKQVRIGRAGMDHVLDYRVTFNVPADRPHKVLQFEALTAYMPATFSRELRFDAKTSTLVALPRADGEIRDPVVLATASGSHAMGIFTPDKAPRGQPPVGYGRFSFAADQVVKWNCVFRLNQSEPLRAGDYSYQLYVVLGSQEDCRAALAALTKEFAGR
;
A
#
# COMPACT_ATOMS: atom_id res chain seq x y z
N MET A 1 -10.70 14.51 -14.18
CA MET A 1 -9.26 14.80 -14.36
C MET A 1 -8.63 13.59 -15.03
N LYS A 2 -7.58 13.76 -15.86
CA LYS A 2 -6.81 12.61 -16.36
C LYS A 2 -5.87 12.11 -15.24
N GLY A 3 -5.98 10.84 -14.88
CA GLY A 3 -5.10 10.07 -14.00
C GLY A 3 -3.99 9.29 -14.71
N ASP A 4 -3.96 9.26 -16.05
CA ASP A 4 -2.87 8.68 -16.83
C ASP A 4 -1.58 9.49 -16.64
N ALA A 5 -0.56 8.87 -16.05
CA ALA A 5 0.76 9.45 -15.90
C ALA A 5 1.84 8.38 -15.82
N GLU A 6 3.07 8.75 -16.19
CA GLU A 6 4.21 7.86 -16.21
C GLU A 6 5.44 8.52 -15.57
N LEU A 7 5.99 7.88 -14.55
CA LEU A 7 7.28 8.22 -13.96
C LEU A 7 8.29 7.14 -14.37
N ALA A 8 9.22 7.52 -15.25
CA ALA A 8 10.28 6.63 -15.73
C ALA A 8 11.65 7.05 -15.18
N GLY A 9 12.55 6.07 -15.03
CA GLY A 9 13.90 6.30 -14.53
C GLY A 9 14.77 5.06 -14.59
N GLN A 10 15.81 5.06 -13.75
CA GLN A 10 16.71 3.92 -13.55
C GLN A 10 16.64 3.49 -12.09
N LEU A 11 16.61 2.18 -11.86
CA LEU A 11 16.69 1.56 -10.54
C LEU A 11 17.69 0.39 -10.65
N GLY A 12 18.76 0.42 -9.85
CA GLY A 12 19.84 -0.57 -9.96
C GLY A 12 20.50 -0.65 -11.35
N GLY A 13 20.60 0.48 -12.04
CA GLY A 13 21.14 0.55 -13.42
C GLY A 13 20.25 -0.06 -14.50
N LYS A 14 19.01 -0.43 -14.17
CA LYS A 14 18.02 -0.96 -15.11
C LYS A 14 16.81 -0.04 -15.24
N PRO A 15 16.12 -0.02 -16.40
CA PRO A 15 14.94 0.81 -16.58
C PRO A 15 13.83 0.44 -15.60
N ILE A 16 13.18 1.45 -15.04
CA ILE A 16 11.93 1.34 -14.30
C ILE A 16 10.90 2.31 -14.86
N VAL A 17 9.65 1.86 -14.94
CA VAL A 17 8.49 2.67 -15.30
C VAL A 17 7.39 2.43 -14.28
N ILE A 18 6.87 3.50 -13.69
CA ILE A 18 5.72 3.51 -12.77
C ILE A 18 4.58 4.24 -13.46
N ARG A 19 3.41 3.61 -13.54
CA ARG A 19 2.24 4.19 -14.21
C ARG A 19 1.05 4.32 -13.28
N THR A 20 0.28 5.38 -13.47
CA THR A 20 -1.07 5.57 -12.94
C THR A 20 -2.07 5.66 -14.08
N THR A 21 -3.35 5.41 -13.81
CA THR A 21 -4.40 5.49 -14.84
C THR A 21 -5.62 6.29 -14.42
N ASP A 22 -6.34 6.81 -15.42
CA ASP A 22 -7.69 7.40 -15.28
C ASP A 22 -8.65 6.39 -14.64
N ARG A 23 -8.58 5.12 -15.08
CA ARG A 23 -9.43 4.02 -14.62
C ARG A 23 -9.42 3.89 -13.10
N LEU A 24 -8.26 4.06 -12.47
CA LEU A 24 -8.01 3.76 -11.07
C LEU A 24 -7.76 5.02 -10.23
N ALA A 25 -8.32 6.16 -10.65
CA ALA A 25 -8.23 7.45 -9.94
C ALA A 25 -6.80 7.85 -9.53
N GLY A 26 -5.81 7.55 -10.37
CA GLY A 26 -4.40 7.87 -10.09
C GLY A 26 -3.69 6.91 -9.13
N ALA A 27 -4.29 5.76 -8.78
CA ALA A 27 -3.56 4.66 -8.15
C ALA A 27 -2.49 4.10 -9.10
N ILE A 28 -1.42 3.50 -8.54
CA ILE A 28 -0.35 2.92 -9.34
C ILE A 28 -0.78 1.53 -9.80
N ASP A 29 -0.90 1.37 -11.11
CA ASP A 29 -1.42 0.17 -11.76
C ASP A 29 -0.33 -0.70 -12.37
N SER A 30 0.87 -0.14 -12.55
CA SER A 30 2.02 -0.83 -13.12
C SER A 30 3.31 -0.33 -12.48
N ILE A 31 4.18 -1.29 -12.16
CA ILE A 31 5.60 -1.06 -11.88
C ILE A 31 6.37 -2.07 -12.71
N LYS A 32 6.96 -1.58 -13.80
CA LYS A 32 7.77 -2.40 -14.69
C LYS A 32 9.24 -2.11 -14.49
N TRP A 33 10.01 -3.10 -14.05
CA TRP A 33 11.45 -3.00 -13.88
C TRP A 33 12.13 -4.19 -14.54
N ASP A 34 13.23 -3.94 -15.26
CA ASP A 34 13.94 -4.99 -16.02
C ASP A 34 13.03 -5.80 -16.95
N GLY A 35 12.02 -5.14 -17.52
CA GLY A 35 11.05 -5.77 -18.42
C GLY A 35 9.96 -6.59 -17.74
N VAL A 36 10.02 -6.79 -16.42
CA VAL A 36 9.02 -7.55 -15.64
C VAL A 36 8.02 -6.62 -14.97
N GLU A 37 6.73 -6.96 -15.10
CA GLU A 37 5.63 -6.30 -14.39
C GLU A 37 5.52 -6.87 -12.97
N PHE A 38 5.44 -5.98 -11.99
CA PHE A 38 5.29 -6.33 -10.59
C PHE A 38 3.83 -6.25 -10.13
N ILE A 39 2.99 -5.41 -10.72
CA ILE A 39 1.62 -5.18 -10.24
C ILE A 39 0.60 -5.99 -11.05
N ASP A 40 -0.27 -6.72 -10.36
CA ASP A 40 -1.42 -7.42 -10.95
C ASP A 40 -2.67 -6.51 -10.98
N SER A 41 -2.74 -5.54 -11.88
CA SER A 41 -3.86 -4.56 -11.91
C SER A 41 -5.08 -5.02 -12.72
N HIS A 42 -5.67 -6.15 -12.35
CA HIS A 42 -6.84 -6.69 -13.05
C HIS A 42 -8.15 -5.97 -12.69
N ASP A 43 -8.40 -5.65 -11.42
CA ASP A 43 -9.60 -4.97 -10.90
C ASP A 43 -9.24 -3.81 -9.95
N HIS A 44 -10.23 -3.09 -9.40
CA HIS A 44 -10.05 -1.94 -8.49
C HIS A 44 -9.58 -2.30 -7.06
N GLY A 45 -9.23 -3.57 -6.80
CA GLY A 45 -8.66 -4.02 -5.52
C GLY A 45 -7.16 -4.28 -5.59
N ARG A 46 -6.58 -4.48 -6.78
CA ARG A 46 -5.25 -5.08 -6.95
C ARG A 46 -4.18 -4.12 -7.49
N GLN A 47 -3.98 -3.00 -6.82
CA GLN A 47 -3.00 -1.97 -7.22
C GLN A 47 -1.85 -1.89 -6.22
N LEU A 48 -0.82 -1.11 -6.55
CA LEU A 48 -0.01 -0.48 -5.51
C LEU A 48 -0.81 0.72 -4.96
N GLN A 49 -1.56 0.50 -3.88
CA GLN A 49 -2.54 1.45 -3.38
C GLN A 49 -2.64 1.50 -1.86
N SER A 50 -3.36 2.50 -1.35
CA SER A 50 -3.63 2.67 0.08
C SER A 50 -5.11 2.54 0.43
N ALA A 51 -5.40 2.10 1.65
CA ALA A 51 -6.74 1.99 2.18
C ALA A 51 -6.80 2.32 3.68
N LEU A 52 -7.98 2.65 4.17
CA LEU A 52 -8.26 2.94 5.58
C LEU A 52 -9.47 2.13 6.03
N ASN A 53 -9.47 1.60 7.24
CA ASN A 53 -10.67 1.08 7.90
C ASN A 53 -10.91 1.91 9.17
N ALA A 54 -12.16 2.20 9.50
CA ALA A 54 -12.51 2.85 10.75
C ALA A 54 -13.73 2.23 11.42
N ASP A 55 -13.89 2.48 12.72
CA ASP A 55 -15.13 2.17 13.41
C ASP A 55 -16.26 3.13 13.02
N VAL A 56 -17.50 2.69 13.19
CA VAL A 56 -18.67 3.57 13.14
C VAL A 56 -19.44 3.38 14.43
N ASP A 57 -19.61 4.47 15.17
CA ASP A 57 -20.27 4.48 16.49
C ASP A 57 -19.66 3.45 17.47
N GLY A 58 -18.32 3.31 17.43
CA GLY A 58 -17.57 2.36 18.26
C GLY A 58 -17.55 0.92 17.74
N VAL A 59 -18.22 0.61 16.63
CA VAL A 59 -18.24 -0.72 16.02
C VAL A 59 -17.25 -0.79 14.86
N PHE A 60 -16.17 -1.55 15.04
CA PHE A 60 -15.17 -1.81 14.02
C PHE A 60 -15.39 -3.17 13.37
N ASN A 61 -15.65 -3.18 12.06
CA ASN A 61 -15.63 -4.38 11.23
C ASN A 61 -14.77 -4.09 9.99
N ILE A 62 -13.81 -4.96 9.70
CA ILE A 62 -12.95 -4.81 8.53
C ILE A 62 -13.80 -4.75 7.26
N GLU A 63 -13.40 -3.90 6.30
CA GLU A 63 -14.05 -3.62 5.02
C GLU A 63 -15.44 -2.95 5.10
N CYS A 64 -16.04 -2.79 6.29
CA CYS A 64 -17.39 -2.26 6.42
C CYS A 64 -17.45 -0.72 6.40
N TYR A 65 -16.41 -0.04 6.88
CA TYR A 65 -16.20 1.40 6.67
C TYR A 65 -14.77 1.60 6.18
N ASN A 66 -14.59 1.39 4.88
CA ASN A 66 -13.27 1.20 4.31
C ASN A 66 -13.03 2.10 3.08
N PRO A 67 -12.54 3.33 3.26
CA PRO A 67 -12.05 4.14 2.16
C PRO A 67 -10.86 3.50 1.43
N THR A 68 -10.90 3.44 0.09
CA THR A 68 -9.92 2.81 -0.80
C THR A 68 -9.49 3.78 -1.91
N GLU A 69 -8.21 3.78 -2.27
CA GLU A 69 -7.65 4.73 -3.24
C GLU A 69 -8.13 4.47 -4.66
N ALA A 70 -7.99 3.24 -5.15
CA ALA A 70 -8.17 2.94 -6.57
C ALA A 70 -9.64 2.93 -7.01
N GLY A 71 -10.58 2.72 -6.09
CA GLY A 71 -12.01 2.62 -6.36
C GLY A 71 -12.70 1.70 -5.36
N SER A 72 -13.82 1.12 -5.75
CA SER A 72 -14.69 0.27 -4.93
C SER A 72 -14.86 -1.12 -5.54
N VAL A 73 -15.46 -2.05 -4.79
CA VAL A 73 -15.76 -3.40 -5.29
C VAL A 73 -16.74 -3.39 -6.45
N VAL A 74 -17.63 -2.40 -6.51
CA VAL A 74 -18.65 -2.29 -7.57
C VAL A 74 -18.06 -1.80 -8.89
N ASP A 75 -16.89 -1.14 -8.85
CA ASP A 75 -16.17 -0.75 -10.07
C ASP A 75 -15.62 -1.99 -10.78
N ALA A 76 -15.27 -3.06 -10.03
CA ALA A 76 -14.84 -4.36 -10.55
C ALA A 76 -13.82 -4.24 -11.71
N LEU A 77 -14.15 -4.75 -12.90
CA LEU A 77 -13.35 -4.66 -14.13
C LEU A 77 -13.68 -3.43 -14.98
N GLY A 78 -14.54 -2.56 -14.49
CA GLY A 78 -15.04 -1.39 -15.19
C GLY A 78 -13.93 -0.42 -15.63
N PRO A 79 -14.25 0.46 -16.58
CA PRO A 79 -13.30 1.43 -17.11
C PRO A 79 -13.16 2.70 -16.23
N THR A 80 -13.96 2.82 -15.18
CA THR A 80 -14.05 4.01 -14.32
C THR A 80 -13.99 3.63 -12.85
N SER A 81 -13.43 4.53 -12.06
CA SER A 81 -13.36 4.41 -10.61
C SER A 81 -14.42 5.28 -9.93
N THR A 82 -14.96 4.77 -8.82
CA THR A 82 -15.77 5.53 -7.87
C THR A 82 -14.93 6.55 -7.08
N SER A 83 -13.64 6.27 -6.84
CA SER A 83 -12.71 7.26 -6.26
C SER A 83 -12.48 8.41 -7.23
N GLU A 84 -12.28 9.61 -6.69
CA GLU A 84 -12.16 10.84 -7.49
C GLU A 84 -10.74 11.40 -7.40
N LEU A 85 -10.00 11.37 -8.51
CA LEU A 85 -8.70 12.04 -8.61
C LEU A 85 -8.88 13.57 -8.63
N GLN A 86 -8.32 14.25 -7.63
CA GLN A 86 -8.40 15.70 -7.44
C GLN A 86 -7.16 16.44 -7.97
N ALA A 87 -5.99 15.82 -7.91
CA ALA A 87 -4.75 16.38 -8.43
C ALA A 87 -3.78 15.28 -8.84
N LEU A 88 -3.04 15.51 -9.92
CA LEU A 88 -1.91 14.70 -10.36
C LEU A 88 -0.81 15.60 -10.90
N THR A 89 0.43 15.33 -10.51
CA THR A 89 1.61 16.02 -11.06
C THR A 89 2.81 15.08 -11.11
N ILE A 90 3.65 15.26 -12.12
CA ILE A 90 5.01 14.74 -12.13
C ILE A 90 5.94 15.94 -12.23
N LYS A 91 6.71 16.18 -11.18
CA LYS A 91 7.64 17.32 -11.11
C LYS A 91 8.86 16.94 -10.30
N ASP A 92 10.04 17.35 -10.76
CA ASP A 92 11.32 17.16 -10.07
C ASP A 92 11.59 15.69 -9.68
N GLY A 93 11.18 14.77 -10.56
CA GLY A 93 11.31 13.32 -10.38
C GLY A 93 10.35 12.70 -9.36
N VAL A 94 9.27 13.41 -9.00
CA VAL A 94 8.25 12.94 -8.05
C VAL A 94 6.90 12.87 -8.73
N LEU A 95 6.28 11.69 -8.69
CA LEU A 95 4.86 11.51 -8.97
C LEU A 95 4.06 11.86 -7.71
N SER A 96 3.13 12.81 -7.80
CA SER A 96 2.25 13.17 -6.70
C SER A 96 0.78 13.09 -7.13
N THR A 97 -0.06 12.48 -6.30
CA THR A 97 -1.52 12.46 -6.50
C THR A 97 -2.26 12.91 -5.24
N ARG A 98 -3.47 13.42 -5.43
CA ARG A 98 -4.47 13.63 -4.38
C ARG A 98 -5.79 13.01 -4.83
N THR A 99 -6.32 12.07 -4.07
CA THR A 99 -7.52 11.31 -4.41
C THR A 99 -8.53 11.39 -3.28
N ARG A 100 -9.80 11.63 -3.60
CA ARG A 100 -10.91 11.43 -2.69
C ARG A 100 -11.36 9.98 -2.79
N MET A 101 -11.21 9.26 -1.69
CA MET A 101 -11.32 7.80 -1.69
C MET A 101 -12.79 7.36 -1.73
N ALA A 102 -13.11 6.34 -2.51
CA ALA A 102 -14.38 5.62 -2.45
C ALA A 102 -14.44 4.73 -1.21
N TYR A 103 -15.63 4.36 -0.76
CA TYR A 103 -15.76 3.21 0.14
C TYR A 103 -15.68 1.92 -0.69
N TRP A 104 -14.98 0.92 -0.17
CA TRP A 104 -14.85 -0.39 -0.80
C TRP A 104 -16.21 -1.02 -1.08
N LEU A 105 -17.11 -1.02 -0.10
CA LEU A 105 -18.46 -1.56 -0.24
C LEU A 105 -19.47 -0.46 -0.60
N ALA A 106 -20.43 -0.78 -1.48
CA ALA A 106 -21.61 0.05 -1.66
C ALA A 106 -22.60 -0.10 -0.48
N PRO A 107 -23.41 0.92 -0.17
CA PRO A 107 -24.44 0.81 0.86
C PRO A 107 -25.34 -0.42 0.65
N GLY A 108 -25.54 -1.21 1.70
CA GLY A 108 -26.33 -2.44 1.67
C GLY A 108 -25.55 -3.71 1.30
N MET A 109 -24.30 -3.59 0.82
CA MET A 109 -23.41 -4.74 0.65
C MET A 109 -22.89 -5.28 1.99
N LYS A 110 -22.23 -6.44 1.94
CA LYS A 110 -21.64 -7.10 3.10
C LYS A 110 -20.22 -7.56 2.81
N SER A 111 -19.37 -7.55 3.83
CA SER A 111 -18.11 -8.29 3.87
C SER A 111 -18.03 -9.10 5.14
N HIS A 112 -17.54 -10.33 5.06
CA HIS A 112 -17.45 -11.29 6.18
C HIS A 112 -18.76 -11.41 7.01
N GLY A 113 -19.92 -11.34 6.34
CA GLY A 113 -21.24 -11.38 6.96
C GLY A 113 -21.70 -10.09 7.64
N GLN A 114 -20.83 -9.08 7.75
CA GLN A 114 -21.11 -7.76 8.33
C GLN A 114 -21.55 -6.78 7.25
N SER A 115 -22.47 -5.87 7.59
CA SER A 115 -23.01 -4.90 6.63
C SER A 115 -22.11 -3.68 6.48
N ALA A 116 -22.04 -3.15 5.27
CA ALA A 116 -21.43 -1.86 4.97
C ALA A 116 -22.00 -0.77 5.90
N GLN A 117 -21.11 0.03 6.50
CA GLN A 117 -21.44 1.08 7.47
C GLN A 117 -21.42 2.49 6.85
N ASN A 118 -21.05 2.60 5.57
CA ASN A 118 -21.16 3.81 4.77
C ASN A 118 -22.58 4.01 4.21
N ARG A 119 -22.94 5.27 3.95
CA ARG A 119 -24.24 5.68 3.37
C ARG A 119 -24.12 6.24 1.96
N ALA A 120 -22.89 6.41 1.47
CA ALA A 120 -22.57 6.91 0.14
C ALA A 120 -21.45 6.04 -0.47
N LEU A 121 -21.24 6.16 -1.77
CA LEU A 121 -20.16 5.46 -2.49
C LEU A 121 -18.81 6.17 -2.30
N VAL A 122 -18.79 7.49 -2.32
CA VAL A 122 -17.58 8.30 -2.15
C VAL A 122 -17.46 8.78 -0.71
N SER A 123 -16.26 8.66 -0.13
CA SER A 123 -15.97 9.12 1.23
C SER A 123 -15.49 10.58 1.24
N ASN A 124 -15.43 11.20 2.43
CA ASN A 124 -14.77 12.49 2.60
C ASN A 124 -13.27 12.36 2.94
N HIS A 125 -12.72 11.13 2.94
CA HIS A 125 -11.29 10.91 3.17
C HIS A 125 -10.50 11.27 1.92
N LEU A 126 -9.39 11.97 2.13
CA LEU A 126 -8.46 12.31 1.06
C LEU A 126 -7.15 11.58 1.29
N LEU A 127 -6.57 11.06 0.22
CA LEU A 127 -5.23 10.49 0.22
C LEU A 127 -4.35 11.39 -0.64
N THR A 128 -3.25 11.86 -0.07
CA THR A 128 -2.14 12.42 -0.85
C THR A 128 -1.01 11.40 -0.91
N LYS A 129 -0.48 11.14 -2.10
CA LYS A 129 0.62 10.21 -2.34
C LYS A 129 1.76 10.93 -3.05
N GLN A 130 3.00 10.62 -2.67
CA GLN A 130 4.21 11.04 -3.36
C GLN A 130 5.15 9.86 -3.57
N VAL A 131 5.68 9.69 -4.78
CA VAL A 131 6.58 8.60 -5.15
C VAL A 131 7.78 9.15 -5.89
N ARG A 132 8.97 8.76 -5.46
CA ARG A 132 10.24 9.03 -6.14
C ARG A 132 10.97 7.72 -6.40
N ILE A 133 11.52 7.58 -7.61
CA ILE A 133 12.44 6.49 -7.94
C ILE A 133 13.80 6.79 -7.32
N GLY A 134 14.32 5.82 -6.57
CA GLY A 134 15.63 5.91 -5.93
C GLY A 134 15.60 6.76 -4.66
N ARG A 135 16.67 6.62 -3.90
CA ARG A 135 16.99 7.43 -2.73
C ARG A 135 18.50 7.64 -2.68
N ALA A 136 18.96 8.75 -2.12
CA ALA A 136 20.40 9.03 -2.04
C ALA A 136 21.15 7.86 -1.38
N GLY A 137 22.08 7.24 -2.13
CA GLY A 137 22.87 6.09 -1.68
C GLY A 137 22.14 4.74 -1.68
N MET A 138 20.91 4.66 -2.22
CA MET A 138 20.11 3.44 -2.29
C MET A 138 19.38 3.33 -3.63
N ASP A 139 19.97 2.57 -4.56
CA ASP A 139 19.50 2.50 -5.96
C ASP A 139 18.35 1.52 -6.19
N HIS A 140 17.90 0.80 -5.15
CA HIS A 140 16.85 -0.23 -5.20
C HIS A 140 15.64 0.09 -4.31
N VAL A 141 15.35 1.38 -4.13
CA VAL A 141 14.30 1.89 -3.24
C VAL A 141 13.41 2.86 -4.01
N LEU A 142 12.08 2.74 -3.82
CA LEU A 142 11.15 3.83 -4.08
C LEU A 142 10.88 4.54 -2.75
N ASP A 143 11.12 5.86 -2.70
CA ASP A 143 10.69 6.70 -1.58
C ASP A 143 9.20 7.00 -1.78
N TYR A 144 8.37 6.47 -0.87
CA TYR A 144 6.92 6.48 -0.98
C TYR A 144 6.31 7.12 0.26
N ARG A 145 5.56 8.21 0.09
CA ARG A 145 4.88 8.90 1.18
C ARG A 145 3.40 8.95 0.94
N VAL A 146 2.64 8.69 2.00
CA VAL A 146 1.19 8.86 1.99
C VAL A 146 0.75 9.71 3.15
N THR A 147 -0.26 10.53 2.91
CA THR A 147 -0.96 11.31 3.92
C THR A 147 -2.45 11.09 3.75
N PHE A 148 -3.07 10.50 4.77
CA PHE A 148 -4.52 10.37 4.87
C PHE A 148 -5.07 11.57 5.62
N ASN A 149 -5.98 12.30 5.00
CA ASN A 149 -6.81 13.29 5.69
C ASN A 149 -8.10 12.59 6.16
N VAL A 150 -8.23 12.42 7.47
CA VAL A 150 -9.43 11.88 8.11
C VAL A 150 -10.38 13.04 8.40
N PRO A 151 -11.61 13.04 7.83
CA PRO A 151 -12.56 14.13 8.01
C PRO A 151 -13.08 14.23 9.46
N ALA A 152 -13.51 15.43 9.84
CA ALA A 152 -14.13 15.68 11.16
C ALA A 152 -15.65 15.41 11.18
N ASP A 153 -16.19 14.80 10.12
CA ASP A 153 -17.62 14.56 9.96
C ASP A 153 -18.17 13.47 10.90
N ARG A 154 -17.29 12.61 11.43
CA ARG A 154 -17.61 11.62 12.47
C ARG A 154 -16.41 11.35 13.38
N PRO A 155 -16.62 11.17 14.70
CA PRO A 155 -15.58 10.66 15.59
C PRO A 155 -15.28 9.18 15.34
N HIS A 156 -13.99 8.83 15.29
CA HIS A 156 -13.50 7.46 15.21
C HIS A 156 -12.65 7.14 16.44
N LYS A 157 -12.79 5.96 17.02
CA LYS A 157 -11.91 5.46 18.10
C LYS A 157 -10.90 4.44 17.60
N VAL A 158 -11.19 3.84 16.45
CA VAL A 158 -10.34 2.85 15.78
C VAL A 158 -10.07 3.32 14.36
N LEU A 159 -8.79 3.45 14.01
CA LEU A 159 -8.33 3.64 12.64
C LEU A 159 -7.29 2.56 12.33
N GLN A 160 -7.47 1.87 11.20
CA GLN A 160 -6.49 0.96 10.64
C GLN A 160 -6.12 1.45 9.23
N PHE A 161 -4.90 1.95 9.09
CA PHE A 161 -4.37 2.40 7.82
C PHE A 161 -3.61 1.25 7.18
N GLU A 162 -4.10 0.71 6.07
CA GLU A 162 -3.27 -0.03 5.12
C GLU A 162 -2.51 1.03 4.32
N ALA A 163 -1.42 1.52 4.91
CA ALA A 163 -0.67 2.66 4.39
C ALA A 163 -0.15 2.39 2.98
N LEU A 164 0.22 1.14 2.71
CA LEU A 164 0.49 0.68 1.36
C LEU A 164 0.25 -0.82 1.25
N THR A 165 -0.30 -1.24 0.12
CA THR A 165 -0.34 -2.63 -0.30
C THR A 165 0.06 -2.77 -1.75
N ALA A 166 0.68 -3.90 -2.09
CA ALA A 166 0.93 -4.30 -3.46
C ALA A 166 0.39 -5.70 -3.72
N TYR A 167 -0.32 -5.83 -4.83
CA TYR A 167 -0.75 -7.12 -5.38
C TYR A 167 0.16 -7.45 -6.56
N MET A 168 0.79 -8.62 -6.51
CA MET A 168 1.73 -9.11 -7.52
C MET A 168 1.24 -10.43 -8.12
N PRO A 169 1.59 -10.74 -9.38
CA PRO A 169 1.28 -12.04 -9.96
C PRO A 169 1.81 -13.21 -9.12
N ALA A 170 1.12 -14.36 -9.13
CA ALA A 170 1.52 -15.55 -8.36
C ALA A 170 2.93 -16.08 -8.68
N THR A 171 3.57 -15.61 -9.76
CA THR A 171 4.99 -15.89 -10.04
C THR A 171 5.92 -15.39 -8.94
N PHE A 172 5.52 -14.38 -8.15
CA PHE A 172 6.23 -13.91 -6.95
C PHE A 172 5.99 -14.83 -5.74
N SER A 173 6.17 -16.13 -5.94
CA SER A 173 5.71 -17.20 -5.05
C SER A 173 6.56 -17.42 -3.78
N ARG A 174 7.69 -16.73 -3.62
CA ARG A 174 8.57 -16.89 -2.46
C ARG A 174 8.29 -15.81 -1.44
N GLU A 175 7.84 -16.22 -0.26
CA GLU A 175 7.58 -15.34 0.87
C GLU A 175 8.79 -15.31 1.81
N LEU A 176 9.30 -14.10 2.07
CA LEU A 176 10.51 -13.89 2.87
C LEU A 176 10.23 -12.84 3.94
N ARG A 177 10.77 -13.01 5.14
CA ARG A 177 10.94 -11.92 6.11
C ARG A 177 12.37 -11.43 6.12
N PHE A 178 12.56 -10.14 6.39
CA PHE A 178 13.87 -9.59 6.69
C PHE A 178 14.18 -9.70 8.18
N ASP A 179 15.24 -10.43 8.52
CA ASP A 179 15.78 -10.47 9.88
C ASP A 179 16.83 -9.38 10.05
N ALA A 180 16.45 -8.31 10.76
CA ALA A 180 17.34 -7.18 11.03
C ALA A 180 18.59 -7.55 11.85
N LYS A 181 18.54 -8.58 12.70
CA LYS A 181 19.68 -8.96 13.56
C LYS A 181 20.82 -9.57 12.75
N THR A 182 20.46 -10.35 11.73
CA THR A 182 21.42 -11.03 10.85
C THR A 182 21.56 -10.33 9.50
N SER A 183 20.73 -9.33 9.20
CA SER A 183 20.64 -8.67 7.90
C SER A 183 20.40 -9.65 6.75
N THR A 184 19.52 -10.64 6.97
CA THR A 184 19.21 -11.71 6.00
C THR A 184 17.74 -11.77 5.65
N LEU A 185 17.42 -12.32 4.47
CA LEU A 185 16.07 -12.72 4.12
C LEU A 185 15.87 -14.20 4.47
N VAL A 186 14.90 -14.47 5.33
CA VAL A 186 14.55 -15.81 5.82
C VAL A 186 13.23 -16.22 5.19
N ALA A 187 13.19 -17.42 4.60
CA ALA A 187 11.97 -17.96 4.03
C ALA A 187 10.89 -18.16 5.10
N LEU A 188 9.66 -17.81 4.76
CA LEU A 188 8.49 -18.03 5.60
C LEU A 188 7.71 -19.25 5.09
N PRO A 189 7.13 -20.05 5.99
CA PRO A 189 6.13 -21.04 5.59
C PRO A 189 4.89 -20.31 5.07
N ARG A 190 4.30 -20.78 3.96
CA ARG A 190 3.12 -20.17 3.34
C ARG A 190 1.97 -20.07 4.34
N ALA A 191 1.55 -18.85 4.65
CA ALA A 191 0.44 -18.55 5.56
C ALA A 191 0.01 -17.10 5.40
N ASP A 192 -1.29 -16.86 5.52
CA ASP A 192 -1.83 -15.50 5.46
C ASP A 192 -1.73 -14.81 6.82
N GLY A 193 -1.45 -13.51 6.78
CA GLY A 193 -1.49 -12.64 7.96
C GLY A 193 -0.27 -11.75 8.12
N GLU A 194 -0.29 -11.00 9.21
CA GLU A 194 0.72 -9.99 9.51
C GLU A 194 1.83 -10.50 10.43
N ILE A 195 3.06 -10.08 10.13
CA ILE A 195 4.23 -10.28 10.96
C ILE A 195 4.83 -8.91 11.35
N ARG A 196 5.81 -8.92 12.26
CA ARG A 196 6.47 -7.68 12.73
C ARG A 196 7.61 -7.20 11.85
N ASP A 197 8.14 -8.09 11.03
CA ASP A 197 9.33 -7.84 10.23
C ASP A 197 8.95 -7.51 8.78
N PRO A 198 9.73 -6.67 8.07
CA PRO A 198 9.53 -6.40 6.65
C PRO A 198 9.37 -7.67 5.82
N VAL A 199 8.37 -7.67 4.93
CA VAL A 199 8.08 -8.78 4.01
C VAL A 199 8.65 -8.46 2.63
N VAL A 200 9.20 -9.49 1.97
CA VAL A 200 9.59 -9.47 0.56
C VAL A 200 8.91 -10.65 -0.13
N LEU A 201 8.25 -10.38 -1.26
CA LEU A 201 7.75 -11.42 -2.17
C LEU A 201 8.65 -11.47 -3.40
N ALA A 202 9.09 -12.66 -3.78
CA ALA A 202 10.07 -12.87 -4.83
C ALA A 202 9.66 -13.97 -5.79
N THR A 203 10.12 -13.86 -7.04
CA THR A 203 10.05 -14.95 -8.01
C THR A 203 10.80 -16.18 -7.53
N ALA A 204 10.46 -17.36 -8.06
CA ALA A 204 11.14 -18.62 -7.70
C ALA A 204 12.67 -18.53 -7.84
N SER A 205 13.15 -17.88 -8.91
CA SER A 205 14.59 -17.65 -9.15
C SER A 205 15.22 -16.60 -8.24
N GLY A 206 14.42 -15.73 -7.60
CA GLY A 206 14.91 -14.59 -6.84
C GLY A 206 15.46 -13.44 -7.70
N SER A 207 15.31 -13.50 -9.03
CA SER A 207 15.77 -12.41 -9.94
C SER A 207 14.93 -11.15 -9.83
N HIS A 208 13.67 -11.30 -9.42
CA HIS A 208 12.71 -10.22 -9.21
C HIS A 208 12.04 -10.41 -7.85
N ALA A 209 12.06 -9.35 -7.05
CA ALA A 209 11.55 -9.30 -5.70
C ALA A 209 11.09 -7.88 -5.38
N MET A 210 10.01 -7.78 -4.62
CA MET A 210 9.52 -6.51 -4.08
C MET A 210 9.13 -6.69 -2.62
N GLY A 211 9.51 -5.73 -1.80
CA GLY A 211 9.15 -5.70 -0.39
C GLY A 211 8.88 -4.30 0.10
N ILE A 212 8.58 -4.20 1.38
CA ILE A 212 8.15 -2.95 2.00
C ILE A 212 8.83 -2.76 3.35
N PHE A 213 9.26 -1.54 3.63
CA PHE A 213 9.80 -1.13 4.92
C PHE A 213 9.25 0.25 5.28
N THR A 214 9.05 0.51 6.56
CA THR A 214 8.78 1.84 7.07
C THR A 214 9.72 2.17 8.23
N PRO A 215 10.27 3.40 8.28
CA PRO A 215 10.98 3.88 9.46
C PRO A 215 10.02 4.34 10.56
N ASP A 216 8.73 4.48 10.26
CA ASP A 216 7.76 5.01 11.19
C ASP A 216 7.39 3.94 12.21
N LYS A 217 7.30 4.35 13.47
CA LYS A 217 6.88 3.50 14.57
C LYS A 217 5.41 3.71 14.85
N ALA A 218 4.75 2.66 15.32
CA ALA A 218 3.44 2.81 15.93
C ALA A 218 3.53 3.80 17.10
N PRO A 219 2.54 4.71 17.24
CA PRO A 219 2.49 5.61 18.40
C PRO A 219 2.50 4.83 19.72
N ARG A 220 3.00 5.46 20.78
CA ARG A 220 3.10 4.81 22.10
C ARG A 220 1.72 4.29 22.54
N GLY A 221 1.68 3.02 22.97
CA GLY A 221 0.46 2.35 23.43
C GLY A 221 -0.39 1.75 22.31
N GLN A 222 0.01 1.91 21.05
CA GLN A 222 -0.66 1.31 19.89
C GLN A 222 -0.04 -0.03 19.50
N PRO A 223 -0.80 -0.90 18.79
CA PRO A 223 -0.25 -2.12 18.22
C PRO A 223 0.96 -1.81 17.32
N PRO A 224 1.97 -2.70 17.27
CA PRO A 224 3.11 -2.52 16.37
C PRO A 224 2.66 -2.45 14.91
N VAL A 225 3.51 -1.86 14.07
CA VAL A 225 3.33 -1.90 12.61
C VAL A 225 3.25 -3.36 12.15
N GLY A 226 2.26 -3.66 11.32
CA GLY A 226 2.06 -4.98 10.74
C GLY A 226 2.54 -5.03 9.30
N TYR A 227 3.29 -6.07 8.96
CA TYR A 227 3.66 -6.39 7.59
C TYR A 227 2.96 -7.67 7.16
N GLY A 228 1.96 -7.55 6.29
CA GLY A 228 1.17 -8.69 5.85
C GLY A 228 1.73 -9.38 4.62
N ARG A 229 1.39 -10.66 4.52
CA ARG A 229 1.57 -11.49 3.34
C ARG A 229 0.31 -12.32 3.14
N PHE A 230 -0.19 -12.38 1.92
CA PHE A 230 -1.42 -13.09 1.59
C PHE A 230 -1.32 -13.74 0.23
N SER A 231 -2.01 -14.87 0.05
CA SER A 231 -2.05 -15.61 -1.19
C SER A 231 -3.48 -15.92 -1.61
N PHE A 232 -3.90 -15.40 -2.75
CA PHE A 232 -5.23 -15.62 -3.31
C PHE A 232 -5.14 -16.59 -4.49
N ALA A 233 -5.28 -17.89 -4.19
CA ALA A 233 -5.05 -18.95 -5.18
C ALA A 233 -6.05 -18.90 -6.35
N ALA A 234 -7.31 -18.53 -6.10
CA ALA A 234 -8.32 -18.41 -7.15
C ALA A 234 -7.98 -17.31 -8.16
N ASP A 235 -7.43 -16.20 -7.68
CA ASP A 235 -7.12 -15.02 -8.48
C ASP A 235 -5.68 -15.02 -9.03
N GLN A 236 -4.89 -16.04 -8.69
CA GLN A 236 -3.47 -16.17 -9.10
C GLN A 236 -2.63 -14.94 -8.73
N VAL A 237 -2.86 -14.39 -7.53
CA VAL A 237 -2.21 -13.18 -7.03
C VAL A 237 -1.70 -13.38 -5.60
N VAL A 238 -0.58 -12.73 -5.28
CA VAL A 238 -0.02 -12.63 -3.93
C VAL A 238 0.01 -11.16 -3.52
N LYS A 239 -0.04 -10.89 -2.21
CA LYS A 239 -0.13 -9.54 -1.66
C LYS A 239 0.85 -9.38 -0.51
N TRP A 240 1.51 -8.23 -0.42
CA TRP A 240 1.98 -7.72 0.87
C TRP A 240 1.27 -6.41 1.22
N ASN A 241 1.23 -6.08 2.52
CA ASN A 241 0.80 -4.77 2.99
C ASN A 241 1.65 -4.27 4.16
N CYS A 242 1.57 -2.97 4.45
CA CYS A 242 2.12 -2.34 5.64
C CYS A 242 1.00 -1.58 6.35
N VAL A 243 0.71 -1.95 7.60
CA VAL A 243 -0.48 -1.55 8.34
C VAL A 243 -0.14 -0.85 9.65
N PHE A 244 -0.79 0.28 9.89
CA PHE A 244 -0.73 1.04 11.14
C PHE A 244 -2.10 1.03 11.81
N ARG A 245 -2.12 0.94 13.14
CA ARG A 245 -3.36 0.89 13.92
C ARG A 245 -3.37 1.93 15.02
N LEU A 246 -4.50 2.58 15.18
CA LEU A 246 -4.82 3.47 16.29
C LEU A 246 -6.09 2.97 16.95
N ASN A 247 -6.05 2.74 18.25
CA ASN A 247 -7.17 2.36 19.08
C ASN A 247 -7.04 3.08 20.42
N GLN A 248 -8.07 3.84 20.80
CA GLN A 248 -8.09 4.59 22.06
C GLN A 248 -9.52 4.80 22.57
N SER A 249 -9.66 5.13 23.85
CA SER A 249 -10.96 5.33 24.50
C SER A 249 -11.67 6.60 24.02
N GLU A 250 -10.90 7.63 23.69
CA GLU A 250 -11.38 8.93 23.21
C GLU A 250 -11.35 9.01 21.68
N PRO A 251 -12.19 9.87 21.06
CA PRO A 251 -12.12 10.10 19.63
C PRO A 251 -10.72 10.50 19.14
N LEU A 252 -10.26 9.83 18.09
CA LEU A 252 -9.07 10.18 17.33
C LEU A 252 -9.28 11.53 16.64
N ARG A 253 -8.18 12.29 16.52
CA ARG A 253 -8.20 13.63 15.97
C ARG A 253 -8.41 13.58 14.45
N ALA A 254 -9.40 14.29 13.94
CA ALA A 254 -9.49 14.53 12.50
C ALA A 254 -8.27 15.31 11.96
N GLY A 255 -7.94 15.09 10.69
CA GLY A 255 -6.80 15.72 10.01
C GLY A 255 -5.82 14.73 9.43
N ASP A 256 -4.57 15.17 9.28
CA ASP A 256 -3.57 14.44 8.50
C ASP A 256 -2.82 13.39 9.33
N TYR A 257 -2.76 12.19 8.77
CA TYR A 257 -1.97 11.05 9.23
C TYR A 257 -1.00 10.66 8.13
N SER A 258 0.29 10.90 8.35
CA SER A 258 1.32 10.70 7.33
C SER A 258 2.22 9.51 7.66
N TYR A 259 2.58 8.75 6.62
CA TYR A 259 3.44 7.58 6.71
C TYR A 259 4.52 7.64 5.61
N GLN A 260 5.78 7.47 6.03
CA GLN A 260 6.90 7.21 5.16
C GLN A 260 7.04 5.71 4.95
N LEU A 261 7.13 5.30 3.70
CA LEU A 261 7.38 3.92 3.29
C LEU A 261 8.52 3.87 2.28
N TYR A 262 9.16 2.72 2.19
CA TYR A 262 10.18 2.42 1.23
C TYR A 262 9.85 1.09 0.57
N VAL A 263 9.50 1.13 -0.71
CA VAL A 263 9.32 -0.08 -1.52
C VAL A 263 10.70 -0.49 -2.01
N VAL A 264 11.19 -1.65 -1.58
CA VAL A 264 12.45 -2.20 -2.09
C VAL A 264 12.15 -3.05 -3.32
N LEU A 265 12.90 -2.88 -4.40
CA LEU A 265 12.64 -3.56 -5.67
C LEU A 265 13.94 -3.89 -6.41
N GLY A 266 14.03 -5.12 -6.91
CA GLY A 266 15.21 -5.62 -7.63
C GLY A 266 15.27 -7.14 -7.58
N SER A 267 16.47 -7.71 -7.50
CA SER A 267 16.63 -9.11 -7.08
C SER A 267 16.36 -9.28 -5.59
N GLN A 268 16.26 -10.54 -5.14
CA GLN A 268 16.17 -10.86 -3.71
C GLN A 268 17.36 -10.28 -2.92
N GLU A 269 18.57 -10.31 -3.49
CA GLU A 269 19.75 -9.78 -2.84
C GLU A 269 19.73 -8.25 -2.78
N ASP A 270 19.25 -7.59 -3.83
CA ASP A 270 19.08 -6.13 -3.84
C ASP A 270 18.08 -5.69 -2.76
N CYS A 271 16.96 -6.42 -2.63
CA CYS A 271 15.99 -6.19 -1.56
C CYS A 271 16.60 -6.38 -0.17
N ARG A 272 17.39 -7.45 0.03
CA ARG A 272 18.10 -7.71 1.29
C ARG A 272 19.05 -6.55 1.63
N ALA A 273 19.87 -6.13 0.66
CA ALA A 273 20.85 -5.05 0.83
C ALA A 273 20.17 -3.71 1.13
N ALA A 274 19.10 -3.37 0.40
CA ALA A 274 18.32 -2.16 0.63
C ALA A 274 17.68 -2.16 2.02
N LEU A 275 17.06 -3.27 2.46
CA LEU A 275 16.47 -3.39 3.79
C LEU A 275 17.52 -3.29 4.91
N ALA A 276 18.71 -3.87 4.71
CA ALA A 276 19.81 -3.73 5.66
C ALA A 276 20.31 -2.28 5.76
N ALA A 277 20.42 -1.59 4.63
CA ALA A 277 20.83 -0.19 4.59
C ALA A 277 19.79 0.73 5.25
N LEU A 278 18.50 0.55 4.94
CA LEU A 278 17.38 1.26 5.57
C LEU A 278 17.33 1.00 7.08
N THR A 279 17.46 -0.26 7.49
CA THR A 279 17.47 -0.63 8.92
C THR A 279 18.61 0.05 9.66
N LYS A 280 19.82 0.07 9.07
CA LYS A 280 20.99 0.74 9.65
C LYS A 280 20.78 2.25 9.75
N GLU A 281 20.23 2.88 8.72
CA GLU A 281 19.96 4.32 8.71
C GLU A 281 18.96 4.72 9.79
N PHE A 282 17.92 3.90 10.00
CA PHE A 282 16.82 4.22 10.90
C PHE A 282 16.94 3.59 12.30
N ALA A 283 18.02 2.87 12.60
CA ALA A 283 18.22 2.18 13.89
C ALA A 283 18.16 3.09 15.13
N GLY A 284 18.40 4.39 14.98
CA GLY A 284 18.40 5.39 16.06
C GLY A 284 17.16 6.27 16.16
N ARG A 285 16.17 6.09 15.27
CA ARG A 285 14.85 6.74 15.34
C ARG A 285 13.89 5.85 16.08
#